data_AF-A0A1B8TLJ9-F1
#
_entry.id   AF-A0A1B8TLJ9-F1
#
_cell.length_a   1.000
_cell.length_b   1.000
_cell.length_c   1.000
_cell.angle_alpha   90.00
_cell.angle_beta   90.00
_cell.angle_gamma   90.00
#
_symmetry.space_group_name_H-M   'P 1'
#
loop_
_entity.id
_entity.type
_entity.pdbx_description
1 polymer ?
#
loop_
_entity_poly.entity_id
_entity_poly.type
_entity_poly.pdbx_seq_one_letter_code
_entity_poly.pdbx_strand_id
1 'polypeptide(L)'
;MSSKGRQLIQIARRQLGMEDDTYRALLERVAGVSSSTKLTPRQIGRVLAELERLGWQSTGKPADRPAPQVADDRQRLVNKIEAFLAEANRPWSYAEAMGKRICKVDQIEWMDCKQLGKLVAALAYDAKRNGRPV
;
A
#
# COMPACT_ATOMS: atom_id res chain seq x y z
N MET A 1 14.81 -13.48 -6.52
CA MET A 1 13.89 -14.28 -5.66
C MET A 1 13.27 -13.36 -4.62
N SER A 2 11.94 -13.20 -4.58
CA SER A 2 11.30 -12.15 -3.77
C SER A 2 11.33 -12.48 -2.27
N SER A 3 12.25 -11.85 -1.54
CA SER A 3 12.45 -11.97 -0.08
C SER A 3 11.22 -11.54 0.72
N LYS A 4 10.48 -10.53 0.21
CA LYS A 4 9.39 -9.85 0.90
C LYS A 4 8.22 -10.77 1.28
N GLY A 5 7.86 -11.72 0.41
CA GLY A 5 6.74 -12.63 0.67
C GLY A 5 7.01 -13.62 1.82
N ARG A 6 8.25 -14.12 1.92
CA ARG A 6 8.65 -14.99 3.02
C ARG A 6 8.73 -14.23 4.34
N GLN A 7 9.19 -12.98 4.30
CA GLN A 7 9.19 -12.10 5.47
C GLN A 7 7.77 -11.88 6.02
N LEU A 8 6.79 -11.64 5.15
CA LEU A 8 5.38 -11.50 5.56
C LEU A 8 4.83 -12.76 6.23
N ILE A 9 5.15 -13.95 5.70
CA ILE A 9 4.76 -15.23 6.32
C ILE A 9 5.34 -15.35 7.74
N GLN A 10 6.60 -14.95 7.95
CA GLN A 10 7.22 -15.00 9.28
C GLN A 10 6.61 -13.96 10.24
N ILE A 11 6.24 -12.78 9.75
CA ILE A 11 5.50 -11.78 10.52
C ILE A 11 4.13 -12.33 10.92
N ALA A 12 3.39 -12.90 9.96
CA ALA A 12 2.08 -13.49 10.18
C ALA A 12 2.11 -14.61 11.21
N ARG A 13 3.10 -15.51 11.11
CA ARG A 13 3.35 -16.57 12.08
C ARG A 13 3.49 -16.01 13.50
N ARG A 14 4.30 -14.96 13.68
CA ARG A 14 4.50 -14.32 15.00
C ARG A 14 3.24 -13.64 15.51
N GLN A 15 2.51 -12.94 14.64
CA GLN A 15 1.27 -12.23 15.01
C GLN A 15 0.13 -13.18 15.37
N LEU A 16 0.06 -14.35 14.72
CA LEU A 16 -0.90 -15.41 15.06
C LEU A 16 -0.47 -16.27 16.24
N GLY A 17 0.70 -16.04 16.83
CA GLY A 17 1.22 -16.85 17.93
C GLY A 17 1.46 -18.33 17.55
N MET A 18 1.76 -18.62 16.29
CA MET A 18 1.93 -19.99 15.82
C MET A 18 3.26 -20.59 16.26
N GLU A 19 3.18 -21.70 16.98
CA GLU A 19 4.31 -22.57 17.29
C GLU A 19 4.88 -23.23 16.02
N ASP A 20 6.16 -23.64 16.09
CA ASP A 20 6.90 -24.20 14.94
C ASP A 20 6.19 -25.39 14.29
N ASP A 21 5.62 -26.29 15.10
CA ASP A 21 4.99 -27.51 14.57
C ASP A 21 3.65 -27.22 13.91
N THR A 22 2.84 -26.33 14.48
CA THR A 22 1.59 -25.84 13.86
C THR A 22 1.89 -25.12 12.54
N TYR A 23 2.96 -24.33 12.52
CA TYR A 23 3.40 -23.62 11.32
C TYR A 23 3.89 -24.58 10.22
N ARG A 24 4.68 -25.60 10.56
CA ARG A 24 5.14 -26.63 9.62
C ARG A 24 3.97 -27.43 9.04
N ALA A 25 3.02 -27.84 9.89
CA ALA A 25 1.81 -28.53 9.44
C ALA A 25 0.98 -27.68 8.46
N LEU A 26 0.90 -26.36 8.69
CA LEU A 26 0.25 -25.44 7.77
C LEU A 26 0.98 -25.37 6.41
N LEU A 27 2.30 -25.28 6.41
CA LEU A 27 3.09 -25.25 5.17
C LEU A 27 2.98 -26.55 4.38
N GLU A 28 2.96 -27.70 5.06
CA GLU A 28 2.78 -29.01 4.43
C GLU A 28 1.39 -29.13 3.80
N ARG A 29 0.34 -28.74 4.53
CA ARG A 29 -1.05 -28.79 4.01
C ARG A 29 -1.28 -27.85 2.83
N VAL A 30 -0.76 -26.62 2.88
CA VAL A 30 -1.08 -25.59 1.88
C VAL A 30 -0.12 -25.62 0.68
N ALA A 31 1.15 -25.92 0.93
CA ALA A 31 2.21 -25.81 -0.06
C ALA A 31 3.01 -27.11 -0.27
N GLY A 32 2.80 -28.15 0.54
CA GLY A 32 3.51 -29.43 0.42
C GLY A 32 4.98 -29.36 0.82
N VAL A 33 5.38 -28.36 1.60
CA VAL A 33 6.78 -28.15 2.00
C VAL A 33 6.91 -28.01 3.51
N SER A 34 8.00 -28.53 4.07
CA SER A 34 8.30 -28.45 5.49
C SER A 34 9.00 -27.14 5.91
N SER A 35 9.36 -26.28 4.94
CA SER A 35 10.07 -25.02 5.23
C SER A 35 9.71 -23.89 4.27
N SER A 36 9.62 -22.69 4.81
CA SER A 36 9.37 -21.47 4.06
C SER A 36 10.45 -21.11 3.04
N THR A 37 11.66 -21.66 3.20
CA THR A 37 12.76 -21.44 2.25
C THR A 37 12.50 -22.14 0.91
N LYS A 38 11.73 -23.24 0.92
CA LYS A 38 11.35 -24.03 -0.26
C LYS A 38 10.13 -23.48 -0.99
N LEU A 39 9.51 -22.41 -0.50
CA LEU A 39 8.32 -21.83 -1.12
C LEU A 39 8.66 -21.13 -2.44
N THR A 40 7.89 -21.47 -3.46
CA THR A 40 7.81 -20.76 -4.75
C THR A 40 6.90 -19.52 -4.64
N PRO A 41 7.03 -18.53 -5.54
CA PRO A 41 6.16 -17.34 -5.53
C PRO A 41 4.66 -17.67 -5.53
N ARG A 42 4.24 -18.69 -6.27
CA ARG A 42 2.83 -19.14 -6.31
C ARG A 42 2.38 -19.75 -4.97
N GLN A 43 3.25 -20.50 -4.31
CA GLN A 43 2.94 -21.09 -2.99
C GLN A 43 2.91 -20.03 -1.88
N ILE A 44 3.77 -18.99 -1.95
CA ILE A 44 3.74 -17.88 -0.99
C ILE A 44 2.36 -17.23 -0.95
N GLY A 45 1.75 -16.96 -2.11
CA GLY A 45 0.40 -16.37 -2.17
C GLY A 45 -0.66 -17.26 -1.51
N ARG A 46 -0.59 -18.59 -1.70
CA ARG A 46 -1.53 -19.54 -1.08
C ARG A 46 -1.36 -19.60 0.44
N VAL A 47 -0.12 -19.56 0.93
CA VAL A 47 0.18 -19.56 2.37
C VAL A 47 -0.31 -18.27 3.01
N LEU A 48 -0.06 -17.11 2.40
CA LEU A 48 -0.56 -15.82 2.89
C LEU A 48 -2.09 -15.78 2.93
N ALA A 49 -2.78 -16.29 1.91
CA ALA A 49 -4.25 -16.37 1.90
C ALA A 49 -4.80 -17.27 3.02
N GLU A 50 -4.13 -18.40 3.32
CA GLU A 50 -4.53 -19.25 4.43
C GLU A 50 -4.27 -18.57 5.79
N LEU A 51 -3.17 -17.83 5.93
CA LEU A 51 -2.89 -17.04 7.12
C LEU A 51 -3.95 -15.94 7.31
N GLU A 52 -4.38 -15.30 6.22
CA GLU A 52 -5.48 -14.33 6.25
C GLU A 52 -6.80 -14.96 6.70
N ARG A 53 -7.09 -16.17 6.22
CA ARG A 53 -8.26 -16.96 6.66
C ARG A 53 -8.21 -17.29 8.15
N LEU A 54 -7.02 -17.45 8.72
CA LEU A 54 -6.80 -17.72 10.14
C LEU A 54 -6.80 -16.46 11.01
N GLY A 55 -7.12 -15.29 10.42
CA GLY A 55 -7.26 -14.03 11.14
C GLY A 55 -6.04 -13.12 11.06
N TRP A 56 -5.02 -13.47 10.27
CA TRP A 56 -3.91 -12.55 10.02
C TRP A 56 -4.37 -11.43 9.09
N GLN A 57 -4.22 -10.18 9.51
CA GLN A 57 -4.44 -9.06 8.61
C GLN A 57 -3.10 -8.61 8.08
N SER A 58 -2.91 -8.69 6.76
CA SER A 58 -1.72 -8.14 6.11
C SER A 58 -1.55 -6.69 6.54
N THR A 59 -0.45 -6.40 7.26
CA THR A 59 -0.08 -5.05 7.71
C THR A 59 0.31 -4.11 6.57
N GLY A 60 0.01 -4.51 5.33
CA GLY A 60 0.33 -3.79 4.10
C GLY A 60 -0.67 -2.73 3.68
N LYS A 61 -1.48 -2.17 4.58
CA LYS A 61 -1.91 -0.78 4.34
C LYS A 61 -0.68 0.06 4.61
N PRO A 62 -0.11 0.79 3.62
CA PRO A 62 0.84 1.85 3.95
C PRO A 62 0.17 2.64 5.07
N ALA A 63 0.85 2.78 6.21
CA ALA A 63 0.39 3.73 7.21
C ALA A 63 0.10 5.03 6.46
N ASP A 64 -1.11 5.56 6.63
CA ASP A 64 -1.48 6.81 5.98
C ASP A 64 -0.41 7.82 6.38
N ARG A 65 0.43 8.18 5.42
CA ARG A 65 1.53 9.09 5.68
C ARG A 65 0.89 10.42 6.08
N PRO A 66 1.43 11.14 7.08
CA PRO A 66 0.99 12.50 7.34
C PRO A 66 1.09 13.34 6.06
N ALA A 67 0.25 14.38 5.99
CA ALA A 67 0.27 15.31 4.87
C ALA A 67 1.70 15.84 4.60
N PRO A 68 2.13 15.90 3.33
CA PRO A 68 3.46 16.37 2.97
C PRO A 68 3.63 17.83 3.39
N GLN A 69 4.74 18.12 4.08
CA GLN A 69 5.08 19.50 4.47
C GLN A 69 5.81 20.18 3.31
N VAL A 70 5.25 21.27 2.81
CA VAL A 70 5.84 22.08 1.72
C VAL A 70 5.95 23.54 2.15
N ALA A 71 6.73 24.31 1.41
CA ALA A 71 6.79 25.76 1.60
C ALA A 71 5.42 26.42 1.35
N ASP A 72 5.20 27.58 1.97
CA ASP A 72 3.90 28.29 1.98
C ASP A 72 3.32 28.55 0.59
N ASP A 73 4.19 28.76 -0.40
CA ASP A 73 3.82 29.00 -1.80
C ASP A 73 3.09 27.82 -2.45
N ARG A 74 3.43 26.59 -2.03
CA ARG A 74 2.86 25.32 -2.53
C ARG A 74 1.79 24.76 -1.61
N GLN A 75 1.71 25.21 -0.36
CA GLN A 75 0.82 24.65 0.65
C GLN A 75 -0.66 24.69 0.22
N ARG A 76 -1.09 25.75 -0.48
CA ARG A 76 -2.46 25.84 -1.01
C ARG A 76 -2.82 24.69 -1.96
N LEU A 77 -1.89 24.26 -2.80
CA LEU A 77 -2.11 23.15 -3.75
C LEU A 77 -2.12 21.81 -3.02
N VAL A 78 -1.25 21.63 -2.03
CA VAL A 78 -1.22 20.43 -1.18
C VAL A 78 -2.53 20.28 -0.41
N ASN A 79 -3.05 21.35 0.20
CA ASN A 79 -4.34 21.32 0.90
C ASN A 79 -5.50 20.93 -0.04
N LYS A 80 -5.44 21.35 -1.31
CA LYS A 80 -6.46 20.96 -2.30
C LYS A 80 -6.37 19.46 -2.66
N ILE A 81 -5.15 18.93 -2.75
CA ILE A 81 -4.92 17.48 -2.94
C ILE A 81 -5.48 16.72 -1.73
N GLU A 82 -5.20 17.18 -0.52
CA GLU A 82 -5.72 16.58 0.72
C GLU A 82 -7.25 16.54 0.73
N ALA A 83 -7.91 17.64 0.36
CA ALA A 83 -9.37 17.69 0.29
C ALA A 83 -9.94 16.65 -0.70
N PHE A 84 -9.34 16.49 -1.89
CA PHE A 84 -9.75 15.46 -2.85
C PHE A 84 -9.55 14.05 -2.31
N LEU A 85 -8.44 13.80 -1.60
CA LEU A 85 -8.15 12.51 -0.99
C LEU A 85 -9.13 12.18 0.13
N ALA A 86 -9.41 13.15 1.02
CA ALA A 86 -10.37 13.01 2.11
C ALA A 86 -11.78 12.71 1.58
N GLU A 87 -12.26 13.47 0.59
CA GLU A 87 -13.56 13.26 -0.05
C GLU A 87 -13.67 11.87 -0.70
N ALA A 88 -12.57 11.38 -1.28
CA ALA A 88 -12.53 10.06 -1.89
C ALA A 88 -12.26 8.91 -0.90
N ASN A 89 -12.03 9.21 0.39
CA ASN A 89 -11.52 8.30 1.41
C ASN A 89 -10.27 7.51 0.92
N ARG A 90 -9.33 8.24 0.30
CA ARG A 90 -8.11 7.68 -0.29
C ARG A 90 -6.87 8.16 0.47
N PRO A 91 -5.86 7.28 0.63
CA PRO A 91 -4.63 7.64 1.31
C PRO A 91 -3.73 8.54 0.46
N TRP A 92 -2.77 9.23 1.10
CA TRP A 92 -1.74 10.04 0.40
C TRP A 92 -0.93 9.25 -0.63
N SER A 93 -0.71 7.96 -0.36
CA SER A 93 -0.03 7.05 -1.29
C SER A 93 -0.74 6.93 -2.65
N TYR A 94 -2.05 7.20 -2.72
CA TYR A 94 -2.78 7.26 -3.98
C TYR A 94 -2.35 8.47 -4.82
N ALA A 95 -2.24 9.65 -4.21
CA ALA A 95 -1.78 10.87 -4.89
C ALA A 95 -0.31 10.77 -5.29
N GLU A 96 0.56 10.20 -4.46
CA GLU A 96 1.97 9.94 -4.81
C GLU A 96 2.09 8.96 -6.01
N ALA A 97 1.30 7.88 -6.02
CA ALA A 97 1.28 6.95 -7.15
C ALA A 97 0.79 7.61 -8.45
N MET A 98 -0.18 8.53 -8.36
CA MET A 98 -0.64 9.33 -9.49
C MET A 98 0.43 10.35 -9.93
N GLY A 99 1.08 11.02 -8.99
CA GLY A 99 2.20 11.93 -9.20
C GLY A 99 3.38 11.25 -9.89
N LYS A 100 3.73 10.03 -9.49
CA LYS A 100 4.76 9.22 -10.16
C LYS A 100 4.41 8.94 -11.63
N ARG A 101 3.13 8.68 -11.93
CA ARG A 101 2.70 8.38 -13.30
C ARG A 101 2.70 9.63 -14.19
N ILE A 102 2.17 10.75 -13.68
CA ILE A 102 1.94 11.99 -14.42
C ILE A 102 3.19 12.89 -14.42
N CYS A 103 3.76 13.14 -13.25
CA CYS A 103 4.86 14.09 -13.03
C CYS A 103 6.24 13.42 -12.98
N LYS A 104 6.31 12.08 -12.93
CA LYS A 104 7.56 11.31 -12.77
C LYS A 104 8.33 11.61 -11.48
N VAL A 105 7.62 12.12 -10.46
CA VAL A 105 8.17 12.41 -9.14
C VAL A 105 7.46 11.52 -8.12
N ASP A 106 8.24 10.84 -7.29
CA ASP A 106 7.74 9.87 -6.33
C ASP A 106 7.10 10.54 -5.09
N GLN A 107 7.58 11.72 -4.71
CA GLN A 107 7.17 12.42 -3.49
C GLN A 107 6.52 13.76 -3.80
N ILE A 108 5.38 14.06 -3.17
CA ILE A 108 4.67 15.33 -3.35
C ILE A 108 5.51 16.51 -2.85
N GLU A 109 6.33 16.34 -1.82
CA GLU A 109 7.20 17.42 -1.31
C GLU A 109 8.21 17.93 -2.35
N TRP A 110 8.60 17.07 -3.30
CA TRP A 110 9.58 17.37 -4.34
C TRP A 110 8.95 17.98 -5.58
N MET A 111 7.62 18.09 -5.63
CA MET A 111 6.94 18.66 -6.79
C MET A 111 6.98 20.18 -6.79
N ASP A 112 7.21 20.77 -7.95
CA ASP A 112 7.05 22.21 -8.17
C ASP A 112 5.55 22.59 -8.27
N CYS A 113 5.25 23.90 -8.26
CA CYS A 113 3.87 24.40 -8.36
C CYS A 113 3.13 23.92 -9.62
N LYS A 114 3.84 23.74 -10.75
CA LYS A 114 3.23 23.30 -12.01
C LYS A 114 2.86 21.82 -11.94
N GLN A 115 3.72 21.00 -11.35
CA GLN A 115 3.49 19.57 -11.12
C GLN A 115 2.34 19.35 -10.14
N LEU A 116 2.30 20.09 -9.02
CA LEU A 116 1.19 20.07 -8.07
C LEU A 116 -0.13 20.50 -8.74
N GLY A 117 -0.12 21.55 -9.56
CA GLY A 117 -1.30 21.98 -10.31
C GLY A 117 -1.82 20.93 -11.29
N LYS A 118 -0.92 20.19 -11.96
CA LYS A 118 -1.30 19.05 -12.82
C LYS A 118 -1.94 17.92 -12.00
N LEU A 119 -1.40 17.62 -10.82
CA LEU A 119 -1.94 16.58 -9.95
C LEU A 119 -3.33 16.97 -9.42
N VAL A 120 -3.53 18.23 -9.02
CA VAL A 120 -4.84 18.79 -8.65
C VAL A 120 -5.84 18.63 -9.81
N ALA A 121 -5.46 18.98 -11.04
CA ALA A 121 -6.34 18.85 -12.20
C ALA A 121 -6.71 17.39 -12.49
N ALA A 122 -5.75 16.46 -12.34
CA ALA A 122 -6.00 15.03 -12.50
C ALA A 122 -6.98 14.49 -11.45
N LEU A 123 -6.82 14.90 -10.18
CA LEU A 123 -7.74 14.53 -9.10
C LEU A 123 -9.13 15.14 -9.28
N ALA A 124 -9.23 16.38 -9.77
CA ALA A 124 -10.52 16.98 -10.10
C ALA A 124 -11.26 16.20 -11.22
N TYR A 125 -10.53 15.74 -12.23
CA TYR A 125 -11.11 14.90 -13.28
C TYR A 125 -11.53 13.52 -12.74
N ASP A 126 -10.74 12.90 -11.86
CA ASP A 126 -11.11 11.67 -11.16
C ASP A 126 -12.37 11.85 -10.31
N ALA A 127 -12.47 12.94 -9.55
CA ALA A 127 -13.64 13.28 -8.75
C ALA A 127 -14.89 13.41 -9.63
N LYS A 128 -14.80 14.18 -10.73
CA LYS A 128 -15.89 14.31 -11.71
C LYS A 128 -16.30 12.96 -12.31
N ARG A 129 -15.34 12.12 -12.68
CA ARG A 129 -15.61 10.77 -13.23
C ARG A 129 -16.33 9.86 -12.24
N ASN A 130 -16.08 10.07 -10.94
CA ASN A 130 -16.71 9.31 -9.85
C ASN A 130 -17.93 10.03 -9.24
N GLY A 131 -18.43 11.12 -9.83
CA GLY A 131 -19.61 11.86 -9.36
C GLY A 131 -19.40 12.63 -8.05
N ARG A 132 -18.15 12.94 -7.68
CA ARG A 132 -17.80 13.68 -6.46
C ARG A 132 -17.70 15.19 -6.72
N PRO A 133 -17.92 16.04 -5.69
CA PRO A 133 -17.72 17.48 -5.80
C PRO A 133 -16.26 17.85 -6.12
N VAL A 134 -16.05 18.95 -6.85
CA VAL A 134 -14.75 19.44 -7.34
C VAL A 134 -14.41 20.85 -6.89
#